data_AF-A0A379T7F9-F1
#
_entry.id   AF-A0A379T7F9-F1
#
_cell.length_a   1.000
_cell.length_b   1.000
_cell.length_c   1.000
_cell.angle_alpha   90.00
_cell.angle_beta   90.00
_cell.angle_gamma   90.00
#
_symmetry.space_group_name_H-M   'P 1'
#
loop_
_entity.id
_entity.type
_entity.pdbx_description
1 polymer ?
#
loop_
_entity_poly.entity_id
_entity_poly.type
_entity_poly.pdbx_seq_one_letter_code
_entity_poly.pdbx_strand_id
1 'polypeptide(L)'
;MITHISPLGSMEMLSQLEVDMLKRTASSDLYQLFRNCSLAVLNSGSLTDNSKELLSRFESFDINVLRRERGVKLELINPPEGRLC
;
A
#
# COMPACT_ATOMS: atom_id res chain seq x y z
N MET A 1 9.06 -4.27 -10.03
CA MET A 1 9.72 -3.02 -9.55
C MET A 1 9.39 -2.81 -8.08
N ILE A 2 10.34 -2.40 -7.24
CA ILE A 2 10.09 -2.11 -5.82
C ILE A 2 10.40 -0.64 -5.55
N THR A 3 9.46 0.07 -4.93
CA THR A 3 9.64 1.47 -4.53
C THR A 3 9.42 1.61 -3.03
N HIS A 4 10.17 2.51 -2.39
CA HIS A 4 9.97 2.79 -0.99
C HIS A 4 9.55 4.23 -0.75
N ILE A 5 8.59 4.42 0.15
CA ILE A 5 8.05 5.73 0.50
C ILE A 5 8.10 5.88 2.02
N SER A 6 8.54 7.04 2.49
CA SER A 6 8.38 7.41 3.90
C SER A 6 6.99 8.05 4.05
N PRO A 7 6.10 7.49 4.89
CA PRO A 7 4.84 8.13 5.19
C PRO A 7 5.08 9.47 5.90
N LEU A 8 4.13 10.40 5.77
CA LEU A 8 4.18 11.71 6.42
C LEU A 8 3.07 11.80 7.47
N GLY A 9 3.34 12.46 8.60
CA GLY A 9 2.34 12.75 9.61
C GLY A 9 2.07 11.56 10.54
N SER A 10 0.81 11.29 10.85
CA SER A 10 0.43 10.36 11.93
C SER A 10 0.94 8.93 11.74
N MET A 11 1.14 8.51 10.49
CA MET A 11 1.59 7.15 10.16
C MET A 11 3.09 6.93 10.47
N GLU A 12 3.86 8.00 10.71
CA GLU A 12 5.24 7.88 11.21
C GLU A 12 5.31 7.41 12.67
N MET A 13 4.22 7.56 13.43
CA MET A 13 4.16 7.26 14.87
C MET A 13 3.41 5.97 15.21
N LEU A 14 3.20 5.07 14.24
CA LEU A 14 2.52 3.80 14.52
C LEU A 14 3.29 2.95 15.54
N SER A 15 2.55 2.40 16.48
CA SER A 15 3.04 1.41 17.44
C SER A 15 3.32 0.06 16.77
N GLN A 16 4.02 -0.83 17.50
CA GLN A 16 4.34 -2.17 16.97
C GLN A 16 3.08 -2.98 16.65
N LEU A 17 2.06 -2.91 17.52
CA LEU A 17 0.80 -3.63 17.34
C LEU A 17 0.04 -3.15 16.09
N GLU A 18 0.04 -1.85 15.83
CA GLU A 18 -0.61 -1.28 14.63
C GLU A 18 0.12 -1.68 13.34
N VAL A 19 1.45 -1.67 13.36
CA VAL A 19 2.24 -2.16 12.22
C VAL A 19 1.98 -3.64 11.96
N ASP A 20 1.87 -4.46 13.01
CA ASP A 20 1.61 -5.88 12.85
C ASP A 20 0.19 -6.17 12.34
N MET A 21 -0.81 -5.35 12.70
CA MET A 21 -2.15 -5.43 12.12
C MET A 21 -2.18 -5.08 10.62
N LEU A 22 -1.31 -4.16 10.18
CA LEU A 22 -1.19 -3.72 8.79
C LEU A 22 -0.28 -4.60 7.93
N LYS A 23 0.46 -5.53 8.52
CA LYS A 23 1.29 -6.48 7.75
C LYS A 23 0.43 -7.51 7.04
N ARG A 24 0.96 -7.98 5.91
CA ARG A 24 0.41 -9.13 5.18
C ARG A 24 0.44 -10.37 6.08
N THR A 25 -0.68 -10.67 6.71
CA THR A 25 -0.95 -11.96 7.34
C THR A 25 -1.98 -12.69 6.48
N ALA A 26 -1.91 -14.02 6.44
CA ALA A 26 -2.63 -14.86 5.46
C ALA A 26 -4.16 -14.69 5.46
N SER A 27 -4.72 -14.01 6.47
CA SER A 27 -6.16 -13.81 6.69
C SER A 27 -6.53 -12.38 7.11
N SER A 28 -5.68 -11.37 6.87
CA SER A 28 -6.00 -10.00 7.28
C SER A 28 -6.88 -9.29 6.25
N ASP A 29 -8.17 -9.17 6.57
CA ASP A 29 -9.11 -8.31 5.84
C ASP A 29 -8.65 -6.85 5.85
N LEU A 30 -7.99 -6.43 6.94
CA LEU A 30 -7.42 -5.09 7.07
C LEU A 30 -6.29 -4.88 6.06
N TYR A 31 -5.44 -5.89 5.84
CA TYR A 31 -4.40 -5.83 4.82
C TYR A 31 -5.00 -5.69 3.42
N GLN A 32 -6.03 -6.50 3.10
CA GLN A 32 -6.70 -6.43 1.81
C GLN A 32 -7.34 -5.06 1.58
N LEU A 33 -8.01 -4.52 2.59
CA LEU A 33 -8.59 -3.18 2.51
C LEU A 33 -7.50 -2.11 2.32
N PHE A 34 -6.43 -2.16 3.11
CA PHE A 34 -5.30 -1.25 3.00
C PHE A 34 -4.67 -1.30 1.61
N ARG A 35 -4.35 -2.50 1.10
CA ARG A 35 -3.82 -2.72 -0.25
C ARG A 35 -4.73 -2.13 -1.32
N ASN A 36 -6.03 -2.42 -1.27
CA ASN A 36 -6.98 -1.97 -2.29
C ASN A 36 -7.16 -0.45 -2.26
N CYS A 37 -7.22 0.16 -1.08
CA CYS A 37 -7.26 1.61 -0.93
C CYS A 37 -5.98 2.27 -1.46
N SER A 38 -4.80 1.75 -1.12
CA SER A 38 -3.53 2.26 -1.65
C SER A 38 -3.46 2.16 -3.18
N LEU A 39 -3.91 1.04 -3.75
CA LEU A 39 -3.97 0.89 -5.21
C LEU A 39 -4.93 1.90 -5.85
N ALA A 40 -6.09 2.13 -5.24
CA ALA A 40 -7.07 3.10 -5.74
C ALA A 40 -6.52 4.53 -5.72
N VAL A 41 -5.80 4.92 -4.65
CA VAL A 41 -5.14 6.23 -4.55
C VAL A 41 -4.04 6.37 -5.61
N LEU A 42 -3.19 5.36 -5.78
CA LEU A 42 -2.16 5.37 -6.82
C LEU A 42 -2.78 5.42 -8.23
N ASN A 43 -3.96 4.84 -8.42
CA ASN A 43 -4.71 4.90 -9.67
C ASN A 43 -5.68 6.09 -9.78
N SER A 44 -5.72 7.01 -8.82
CA SER A 44 -6.62 8.17 -8.84
C SER A 44 -6.37 9.05 -10.07
N GLY A 45 -7.41 9.30 -10.88
CA GLY A 45 -7.29 9.97 -12.18
C GLY A 45 -7.01 9.04 -13.37
N SER A 46 -7.08 7.71 -13.19
CA SER A 46 -7.22 6.78 -14.32
C SER A 46 -8.61 6.95 -14.96
N LEU A 47 -8.72 6.71 -16.26
CA LEU A 47 -9.98 6.69 -17.01
C LEU A 47 -10.81 5.41 -16.75
N THR A 48 -10.28 4.46 -15.98
CA THR A 48 -10.96 3.21 -15.65
C THR A 48 -12.03 3.45 -14.57
N ASP A 49 -13.29 3.19 -14.89
CA ASP A 49 -14.44 3.28 -13.98
C ASP A 49 -14.75 1.95 -13.26
N ASN A 50 -14.15 0.84 -13.73
CA ASN A 50 -14.38 -0.49 -13.17
C ASN A 50 -13.31 -0.90 -12.15
N SER A 51 -13.70 -0.97 -10.88
CA SER A 51 -12.83 -1.39 -9.78
C SER A 51 -12.35 -2.84 -9.88
N LYS A 52 -13.15 -3.76 -10.46
CA LYS A 52 -12.74 -5.17 -10.63
C LYS A 52 -11.66 -5.31 -11.68
N GLU A 53 -11.79 -4.59 -12.79
CA GLU A 53 -10.79 -4.58 -13.84
C GLU A 53 -9.47 -4.00 -13.34
N LEU A 54 -9.54 -2.91 -12.55
CA LEU A 54 -8.37 -2.32 -11.91
C LEU A 54 -7.64 -3.33 -11.00
N LEU A 55 -8.39 -4.02 -10.13
CA LEU A 55 -7.82 -5.00 -9.21
C LEU A 55 -7.17 -6.17 -9.95
N SER A 56 -7.80 -6.66 -11.02
CA SER A 56 -7.26 -7.77 -11.81
C SER A 56 -6.02 -7.34 -12.61
N ARG A 57 -6.04 -6.14 -13.19
CA ARG A 57 -4.89 -5.57 -13.91
C ARG A 57 -3.64 -5.41 -13.02
N PHE A 58 -3.85 -5.12 -11.74
CA PHE A 58 -2.79 -4.97 -10.75
C PHE A 58 -2.79 -6.08 -9.70
N GLU A 59 -3.00 -7.33 -10.13
CA GLU A 59 -2.89 -8.51 -9.24
C GLU A 59 -1.50 -8.65 -8.62
N SER A 60 -0.45 -8.24 -9.35
CA SER A 60 0.94 -8.28 -8.89
C SER A 60 1.32 -7.12 -7.96
N PHE A 61 0.43 -6.14 -7.75
CA PHE A 61 0.66 -5.04 -6.82
C PHE A 61 0.60 -5.54 -5.37
N ASP A 62 1.51 -5.06 -4.54
CA ASP A 62 1.48 -5.31 -3.10
C ASP A 62 2.06 -4.13 -2.33
N ILE A 63 1.70 -4.03 -1.04
CA ILE A 63 2.19 -2.96 -0.17
C ILE A 63 2.57 -3.51 1.20
N ASN A 64 3.82 -3.32 1.61
CA ASN A 64 4.30 -3.73 2.92
C ASN A 64 4.58 -2.53 3.82
N VAL A 65 4.23 -2.67 5.09
CA VAL A 65 4.55 -1.72 6.15
C VAL A 65 5.80 -2.20 6.88
N LEU A 66 6.93 -1.57 6.58
CA LEU A 66 8.25 -1.89 7.15
C LEU A 66 8.55 -1.00 8.35
N ARG A 67 9.00 -1.63 9.43
CA ARG A 67 9.45 -0.91 10.62
C ARG A 67 10.89 -0.41 10.43
N ARG A 68 11.19 0.79 10.92
CA ARG A 68 12.54 1.36 11.00
C ARG A 68 12.81 1.89 12.41
N GLU A 69 14.07 2.25 12.67
CA GLU A 69 14.48 2.84 13.96
C GLU A 69 13.75 4.16 14.27
N ARG A 70 13.41 4.93 13.22
CA ARG A 70 12.61 6.16 13.31
C ARG A 70 11.37 6.00 12.43
N GLY A 71 10.31 5.47 13.02
CA GLY A 71 9.00 5.36 12.40
C GLY A 71 8.83 4.18 11.43
N VAL A 72 8.05 4.42 10.38
CA VAL A 72 7.55 3.42 9.44
C VAL A 72 8.01 3.75 8.03
N LYS A 73 8.17 2.74 7.18
CA LYS A 73 8.47 2.87 5.75
C LYS A 73 7.52 1.99 4.96
N LEU A 74 6.93 2.53 3.91
CA LEU A 74 6.09 1.77 2.99
C LEU A 74 6.96 1.21 1.87
N GLU A 75 6.77 -0.07 1.57
CA GLU A 75 7.37 -0.73 0.42
C GLU A 75 6.24 -1.10 -0.55
N LEU A 76 6.32 -0.54 -1.76
CA LEU A 76 5.39 -0.80 -2.85
C LEU A 76 6.02 -1.79 -3.81
N ILE A 77 5.34 -2.91 -4.06
CA ILE A 77 5.74 -3.95 -4.99
C ILE A 77 4.86 -3.81 -6.24
N ASN A 78 5.50 -3.64 -7.40
CA ASN A 78 4.86 -3.42 -8.69
C ASN A 78 3.77 -2.32 -8.66
N PRO A 79 4.08 -1.10 -8.14
CA PRO A 79 3.13 0.00 -8.21
C PRO A 79 2.82 0.38 -9.67
N PRO A 80 1.64 0.95 -9.95
CA PRO A 80 1.33 1.54 -11.26
C PRO A 80 2.39 2.55 -11.68
N GLU A 81 2.90 2.44 -12.91
CA GLU A 81 3.92 3.34 -13.44
C GLU A 81 3.36 4.76 -13.65
N GLY A 82 4.11 5.78 -13.24
CA GLY A 82 3.81 7.19 -13.57
C GLY A 82 3.25 8.07 -12.45
N ARG A 83 3.15 7.60 -11.19
CA ARG A 83 2.58 8.40 -10.08
C ARG A 83 3.35 8.31 -8.75
N LEU A 84 4.67 8.26 -8.83
CA LEU A 84 5.57 8.25 -7.66
C LEU A 84 6.21 9.63 -7.40
N CYS A 85 5.54 10.71 -7.79
CA CYS A 85 6.01 12.09 -7.61
C CYS A 85 5.37 12.73 -6.38
#